data_AF-Q8XKV4-F1
#
_entry.id   AF-Q8XKV4-F1
#
_cell.length_a   1.000
_cell.length_b   1.000
_cell.length_c   1.000
_cell.angle_alpha   90.00
_cell.angle_beta   90.00
_cell.angle_gamma   90.00
#
_symmetry.space_group_name_H-M   'P 1'
#
loop_
_entity.id
_entity.type
_entity.pdbx_description
1 polymer ?
#
loop_
_entity_poly.entity_id
_entity_poly.type
_entity_poly.pdbx_seq_one_letter_code
_entity_poly.pdbx_strand_id
1 'polypeptide(L)'
;MEIHVIENAVNSLEVGLDFYNKFLNNLDKIDISVSHFGNLKFAVVAVQNSVELLSKAILLDVNELIVFNLNIEEDSVVCNMLREQFYNKCRKAHIAYNAVFSKNNYKTIDYSKCILLIMKIFTDKISAKNYNTLKLLGEYRNTLTHLGYASTFEWYKILINLNDTLNLILEFYIGNINKSDRYFSNKITDSIRYTLEKSNKELLDLWMASKEILLENINEKLDSYFDNSISVEDVKQDNEYGFYESITFKYNEESNLKWIFKYSYLNEAIIIIDENNKIVSFISLDDENLKYKKDADNIPIELEKFDLYVPIKLLEYEENKLYDIKSRSSTLKIKCEDNSNARTLINMYLKNCK
;
A
#
# COMPACT_ATOMS: atom_id res chain seq x y z
N MET A 1 21.00 -21.97 -24.12
CA MET A 1 20.78 -20.52 -24.31
C MET A 1 19.39 -20.23 -23.76
N GLU A 2 19.35 -19.58 -22.60
CA GLU A 2 18.14 -19.34 -21.81
C GLU A 2 17.47 -18.05 -22.28
N ILE A 3 16.15 -18.03 -22.22
CA ILE A 3 15.40 -16.82 -22.47
C ILE A 3 15.66 -15.90 -21.28
N HIS A 4 16.22 -14.73 -21.55
CA HIS A 4 16.59 -13.74 -20.54
C HIS A 4 15.36 -13.02 -19.93
N VAL A 5 14.20 -13.69 -19.82
CA VAL A 5 12.99 -13.13 -19.18
C VAL A 5 13.28 -12.79 -17.72
N ILE A 6 13.96 -13.68 -16.99
CA ILE A 6 14.29 -13.43 -15.58
C ILE A 6 15.33 -12.31 -15.45
N GLU A 7 16.38 -12.30 -16.29
CA GLU A 7 17.38 -11.23 -16.27
C GLU A 7 16.76 -9.86 -16.63
N ASN A 8 15.87 -9.81 -17.63
CA ASN A 8 15.11 -8.60 -17.95
C ASN A 8 14.19 -8.17 -16.81
N ALA A 9 13.63 -9.13 -16.08
CA ALA A 9 12.82 -8.85 -14.90
C ALA A 9 13.65 -8.23 -13.76
N VAL A 10 14.85 -8.77 -13.52
CA VAL A 10 15.80 -8.26 -12.52
C VAL A 10 16.30 -6.87 -12.92
N ASN A 11 16.69 -6.66 -14.18
CA ASN A 11 17.10 -5.34 -14.68
C ASN A 11 15.97 -4.31 -14.53
N SER A 12 14.72 -4.70 -14.83
CA SER A 12 13.55 -3.83 -14.63
C SER A 12 13.34 -3.50 -13.14
N LEU A 13 13.59 -4.47 -12.26
CA LEU A 13 13.50 -4.25 -10.82
C LEU A 13 14.58 -3.28 -10.34
N GLU A 14 15.84 -3.45 -10.76
CA GLU A 14 16.94 -2.54 -10.44
C GLU A 14 16.63 -1.11 -10.87
N VAL A 15 16.18 -0.92 -12.11
CA VAL A 15 15.75 0.39 -12.60
C VAL A 15 14.59 0.96 -11.76
N GLY A 16 13.63 0.11 -11.40
CA GLY A 16 12.52 0.50 -10.54
C GLY A 16 12.97 0.98 -9.16
N LEU A 17 13.87 0.25 -8.51
CA LEU A 17 14.44 0.60 -7.21
C LEU A 17 15.27 1.90 -7.28
N ASP A 18 16.05 2.09 -8.34
CA ASP A 18 16.83 3.32 -8.55
C ASP A 18 15.93 4.54 -8.64
N PHE A 19 14.88 4.48 -9.47
CA PHE A 19 13.93 5.58 -9.60
C PHE A 19 13.11 5.80 -8.34
N TYR A 20 12.75 4.72 -7.65
CA TYR A 20 12.04 4.83 -6.37
C TYR A 20 12.91 5.55 -5.33
N ASN A 21 14.19 5.15 -5.20
CA ASN A 21 15.11 5.82 -4.29
C ASN A 21 15.38 7.28 -4.64
N LYS A 22 15.42 7.63 -5.94
CA LYS A 22 15.52 9.02 -6.40
C LYS A 22 14.29 9.85 -6.06
N PHE A 23 13.10 9.25 -6.13
CA PHE A 23 11.87 9.88 -5.67
C PHE A 23 11.94 10.14 -4.16
N LEU A 24 12.25 9.10 -3.37
CA LEU A 24 12.35 9.19 -1.91
C LEU A 24 13.41 10.21 -1.45
N ASN A 25 14.54 10.34 -2.15
CA ASN A 25 15.60 11.32 -1.84
C ASN A 25 15.18 12.79 -2.00
N ASN A 26 14.03 13.06 -2.60
CA ASN A 26 13.57 14.41 -2.91
C ASN A 26 12.12 14.65 -2.45
N LEU A 27 11.64 13.92 -1.44
CA LEU A 27 10.28 14.11 -0.91
C LEU A 27 10.10 15.49 -0.25
N ASP A 28 11.05 15.92 0.57
CA ASP A 28 11.00 17.21 1.30
C ASP A 28 11.02 18.44 0.38
N LYS A 29 11.61 18.27 -0.79
CA LYS A 29 11.49 19.24 -1.86
C LYS A 29 10.17 18.90 -2.52
N ILE A 30 9.07 19.46 -2.01
CA ILE A 30 7.73 19.45 -2.63
C ILE A 30 7.80 20.22 -3.97
N ASP A 31 8.64 19.70 -4.85
CA ASP A 31 8.91 20.15 -6.18
C ASP A 31 8.09 19.20 -7.02
N ILE A 32 6.91 19.65 -7.42
CA ILE A 32 6.06 18.99 -8.41
C ILE A 32 6.72 19.12 -9.81
N SER A 33 8.05 19.15 -9.87
CA SER A 33 8.80 19.16 -11.11
C SER A 33 8.53 17.86 -11.85
N VAL A 34 8.57 17.99 -13.17
CA VAL A 34 8.52 16.87 -14.11
C VAL A 34 9.55 15.79 -13.74
N SER A 35 10.69 16.16 -13.16
CA SER A 35 11.72 15.23 -12.68
C SER A 35 11.29 14.42 -11.47
N HIS A 36 10.70 15.04 -10.45
CA HIS A 36 10.28 14.33 -9.24
C HIS A 36 9.14 13.36 -9.56
N PHE A 37 8.10 13.85 -10.23
CA PHE A 37 6.99 13.01 -10.68
C PHE A 37 7.43 11.92 -11.69
N GLY A 38 8.38 12.28 -12.56
CA GLY A 38 9.00 11.35 -13.50
C GLY A 38 9.62 10.14 -12.78
N ASN A 39 10.31 10.37 -11.65
CA ASN A 39 10.91 9.29 -10.87
C ASN A 39 9.84 8.31 -10.33
N LEU A 40 8.74 8.78 -9.74
CA LEU A 40 7.66 7.89 -9.27
C LEU A 40 7.02 7.12 -10.42
N LYS A 41 6.76 7.80 -11.55
CA LYS A 41 6.23 7.17 -12.76
C LYS A 41 7.13 6.05 -13.27
N PHE A 42 8.43 6.31 -13.39
CA PHE A 42 9.38 5.31 -13.87
C PHE A 42 9.56 4.16 -12.86
N ALA A 43 9.51 4.43 -11.56
CA ALA A 43 9.51 3.41 -10.53
C ALA A 43 8.34 2.44 -10.70
N VAL A 44 7.10 2.96 -10.77
CA VAL A 44 5.89 2.13 -10.94
C VAL A 44 5.92 1.33 -12.25
N VAL A 45 6.29 1.96 -13.37
CA VAL A 45 6.37 1.27 -14.66
C VAL A 45 7.39 0.14 -14.63
N ALA A 46 8.58 0.39 -14.08
CA ALA A 46 9.67 -0.58 -14.06
C ALA A 46 9.41 -1.74 -13.09
N VAL A 47 8.84 -1.46 -11.90
CA VAL A 47 8.43 -2.49 -10.94
C VAL A 47 7.28 -3.34 -11.51
N GLN A 48 6.27 -2.73 -12.12
CA GLN A 48 5.17 -3.47 -12.77
C GLN A 48 5.69 -4.37 -13.88
N ASN A 49 6.61 -3.88 -14.72
CA ASN A 49 7.23 -4.67 -15.77
C ASN A 49 8.04 -5.84 -15.20
N SER A 50 8.76 -5.62 -14.10
CA SER A 50 9.44 -6.70 -13.38
C SER A 50 8.45 -7.78 -12.93
N VAL A 51 7.37 -7.40 -12.24
CA VAL A 51 6.32 -8.35 -11.79
C VAL A 51 5.72 -9.12 -12.97
N GLU A 52 5.45 -8.47 -14.10
CA GLU A 52 4.95 -9.12 -15.30
C GLU A 52 5.91 -10.22 -15.78
N LEU A 53 7.19 -9.89 -15.92
CA LEU A 53 8.22 -10.79 -16.41
C LEU A 53 8.51 -11.93 -15.41
N LEU A 54 8.53 -11.65 -14.10
CA LEU A 54 8.66 -12.67 -13.06
C LEU A 54 7.45 -13.62 -13.07
N SER A 55 6.24 -13.09 -13.24
CA SER A 55 5.02 -13.90 -13.37
C SER A 55 5.09 -14.80 -14.60
N LYS A 56 5.53 -14.26 -15.74
CA LYS A 56 5.74 -15.06 -16.96
C LYS A 56 6.79 -16.14 -16.74
N ALA A 57 7.91 -15.84 -16.08
CA ALA A 57 8.94 -16.84 -15.78
C ALA A 57 8.38 -18.02 -14.98
N ILE A 58 7.62 -17.74 -13.92
CA ILE A 58 6.96 -18.78 -13.11
C ILE A 58 5.94 -19.57 -13.96
N LEU A 59 5.11 -18.90 -14.76
CA LEU A 59 4.10 -19.55 -15.58
C LEU A 59 4.70 -20.41 -16.71
N LEU A 60 5.82 -19.97 -17.31
CA LEU A 60 6.59 -20.77 -18.28
C LEU A 60 7.12 -22.07 -17.66
N ASP A 61 7.39 -22.05 -16.35
CA ASP A 61 7.80 -23.24 -15.62
C ASP A 61 6.66 -24.21 -15.31
N VAL A 62 5.44 -23.69 -15.11
CA VAL A 62 4.22 -24.51 -15.03
C VAL A 62 3.90 -25.12 -16.39
N ASN A 63 3.67 -24.29 -17.41
CA ASN A 63 3.43 -24.71 -18.77
C ASN A 63 3.59 -23.51 -19.73
N GLU A 64 4.49 -23.65 -20.70
CA GLU A 64 4.79 -22.58 -21.67
C GLU A 64 3.56 -22.13 -22.47
N LEU A 65 2.60 -23.03 -22.75
CA LEU A 65 1.38 -22.71 -23.51
C LEU A 65 0.43 -21.74 -22.77
N ILE A 66 0.60 -21.58 -21.45
CA ILE A 66 -0.19 -20.62 -20.68
C ILE A 66 0.20 -19.18 -21.04
N VAL A 67 1.48 -18.97 -21.39
CA VAL A 67 2.05 -17.62 -21.57
C VAL A 67 1.92 -17.14 -23.01
N PHE A 68 1.99 -18.05 -23.99
CA PHE A 68 1.88 -17.67 -25.40
C PHE A 68 0.45 -17.78 -25.89
N ASN A 69 -0.06 -16.71 -26.49
CA ASN A 69 -1.35 -16.70 -27.15
C ASN A 69 -1.19 -17.31 -28.56
N LEU A 70 -1.15 -18.64 -28.63
CA LEU A 70 -0.89 -19.41 -29.84
C LEU A 70 -2.19 -19.96 -30.42
N ASN A 71 -2.35 -19.82 -31.74
CA ASN A 71 -3.24 -20.69 -32.50
C ASN A 71 -2.46 -21.93 -32.94
N ILE A 72 -2.37 -22.93 -32.06
CA ILE A 72 -1.51 -24.12 -32.25
C ILE A 72 -1.85 -24.84 -33.57
N GLU A 73 -3.14 -24.96 -33.89
CA GLU A 73 -3.64 -25.69 -35.05
C GLU A 73 -3.20 -25.07 -36.38
N GLU A 74 -2.98 -23.74 -36.39
CA GLU A 74 -2.59 -22.99 -37.58
C GLU A 74 -1.08 -22.69 -37.63
N ASP A 75 -0.36 -22.79 -36.50
CA ASP A 75 1.09 -22.55 -36.44
C ASP A 75 1.87 -23.84 -36.73
N SER A 76 2.20 -24.04 -38.01
CA SER A 76 3.01 -25.17 -38.48
C SER A 76 4.39 -25.28 -37.80
N VAL A 77 4.98 -24.17 -37.34
CA VAL A 77 6.27 -24.18 -36.63
C VAL A 77 6.08 -24.81 -35.26
N VAL A 78 5.06 -24.37 -34.52
CA VAL A 78 4.70 -24.94 -33.20
C VAL A 78 4.30 -26.41 -33.34
N CYS A 79 3.51 -26.77 -34.34
CA CYS A 79 3.16 -28.17 -34.60
C CYS A 79 4.40 -29.05 -34.86
N ASN A 80 5.36 -28.55 -35.65
CA ASN A 80 6.61 -29.27 -35.90
C ASN A 80 7.44 -29.42 -34.62
N MET A 81 7.51 -28.39 -33.78
CA MET A 81 8.19 -28.45 -32.48
C MET A 81 7.56 -29.47 -31.54
N LEU A 82 6.23 -29.46 -31.41
CA LEU A 82 5.50 -30.40 -30.56
C LEU A 82 5.70 -31.84 -31.04
N ARG A 83 5.75 -32.05 -32.36
CA ARG A 83 6.08 -33.34 -32.96
C ARG A 83 7.51 -33.79 -32.62
N GLU A 84 8.50 -32.90 -32.73
CA GLU A 84 9.88 -33.21 -32.33
C GLU A 84 9.98 -33.50 -30.83
N GLN A 85 9.27 -32.74 -30.00
CA GLN A 85 9.18 -32.98 -28.57
C GLN A 85 8.64 -34.39 -28.26
N PHE A 86 7.59 -34.81 -28.96
CA PHE A 86 7.01 -36.15 -28.83
C PHE A 86 8.01 -37.25 -29.20
N TYR A 87 8.67 -37.14 -30.37
CA TYR A 87 9.64 -38.14 -30.81
C TYR A 87 10.88 -38.21 -29.90
N ASN A 88 11.34 -37.07 -29.41
CA ASN A 88 12.51 -36.99 -28.54
C ASN A 88 12.19 -37.27 -27.06
N LYS A 89 10.92 -37.55 -26.72
CA LYS A 89 10.42 -37.77 -25.35
C LYS A 89 10.79 -36.63 -24.39
N CYS A 90 10.83 -35.39 -24.90
CA CYS A 90 11.12 -34.21 -24.11
C CYS A 90 9.89 -33.77 -23.30
N ARG A 91 10.07 -33.40 -22.03
CA ARG A 91 8.95 -32.97 -21.16
C ARG A 91 8.47 -31.53 -21.41
N LYS A 92 9.33 -30.65 -21.93
CA LYS A 92 8.99 -29.26 -22.29
C LYS A 92 9.13 -29.06 -23.80
N ALA A 93 8.23 -28.25 -24.36
CA ALA A 93 8.16 -27.91 -25.77
C ALA A 93 9.22 -26.88 -26.20
N HIS A 94 9.78 -26.11 -25.25
CA HIS A 94 10.74 -25.03 -25.49
C HIS A 94 10.20 -23.97 -26.48
N ILE A 95 8.88 -23.71 -26.44
CA ILE A 95 8.18 -22.71 -27.27
C ILE A 95 8.83 -21.35 -27.10
N ALA A 96 9.14 -21.03 -25.85
CA ALA A 96 9.69 -19.76 -25.47
C ALA A 96 11.08 -19.53 -26.13
N TYR A 97 11.86 -20.60 -26.37
CA TYR A 97 13.13 -20.51 -27.09
C TYR A 97 12.90 -20.14 -28.55
N ASN A 98 11.97 -20.83 -29.22
CA ASN A 98 11.66 -20.54 -30.61
C ASN A 98 10.97 -19.18 -30.81
N ALA A 99 10.25 -18.69 -29.80
CA ALA A 99 9.64 -17.37 -29.85
C ALA A 99 10.66 -16.23 -29.99
N VAL A 100 11.86 -16.38 -29.42
CA VAL A 100 12.94 -15.38 -29.50
C VAL A 100 13.61 -15.36 -30.88
N PHE A 101 13.67 -16.50 -31.57
CA PHE A 101 14.45 -16.65 -32.82
C PHE A 101 13.59 -16.74 -34.09
N SER A 102 12.29 -16.96 -33.96
CA SER A 102 11.40 -17.01 -35.12
C SER A 102 11.12 -15.63 -35.70
N LYS A 103 10.78 -15.58 -36.99
CA LYS A 103 10.15 -14.40 -37.63
C LYS A 103 8.65 -14.28 -37.28
N ASN A 104 8.11 -15.16 -36.44
CA ASN A 104 6.69 -15.18 -36.09
C ASN A 104 6.40 -14.17 -34.98
N ASN A 105 5.28 -13.45 -35.10
CA ASN A 105 4.80 -12.51 -34.09
C ASN A 105 4.14 -13.27 -32.92
N TYR A 106 4.96 -13.89 -32.07
CA TYR A 106 4.47 -14.52 -30.85
C TYR A 106 4.01 -13.46 -29.84
N LYS A 107 2.69 -13.37 -29.63
CA LYS A 107 2.10 -12.52 -28.58
C LYS A 107 2.07 -13.29 -27.27
N THR A 108 2.57 -12.67 -26.20
CA THR A 108 2.41 -13.18 -24.85
C THR A 108 1.15 -12.61 -24.20
N ILE A 109 0.62 -13.30 -23.20
CA ILE A 109 -0.42 -12.76 -22.32
C ILE A 109 0.02 -11.43 -21.67
N ASP A 110 -0.96 -10.58 -21.35
CA ASP A 110 -0.75 -9.30 -20.69
C ASP A 110 -0.56 -9.44 -19.17
N TYR A 111 -0.22 -8.33 -18.51
CA TYR A 111 -0.05 -8.24 -17.07
C TYR A 111 -1.25 -8.75 -16.28
N SER A 112 -2.44 -8.24 -16.59
CA SER A 112 -3.68 -8.57 -15.85
C SER A 112 -3.95 -10.08 -15.90
N LYS A 113 -3.72 -10.71 -17.04
CA LYS A 113 -3.83 -12.15 -17.20
C LYS A 113 -2.74 -12.90 -16.44
N CYS A 114 -1.49 -12.40 -16.43
CA CYS A 114 -0.39 -12.99 -15.67
C CYS A 114 -0.73 -13.08 -14.18
N ILE A 115 -1.12 -11.96 -13.55
CA ILE A 115 -1.38 -11.91 -12.10
C ILE A 115 -2.63 -12.72 -11.72
N LEU A 116 -3.64 -12.77 -12.60
CA LEU A 116 -4.83 -13.60 -12.39
C LEU A 116 -4.49 -15.09 -12.43
N LEU A 117 -3.62 -15.52 -13.36
CA LEU A 117 -3.19 -16.90 -13.46
C LEU A 117 -2.30 -17.30 -12.28
N ILE A 118 -1.38 -16.44 -11.86
CA ILE A 118 -0.59 -16.64 -10.64
C ILE A 118 -1.50 -16.87 -9.44
N MET A 119 -2.49 -16.00 -9.21
CA MET A 119 -3.45 -16.16 -8.11
C MET A 119 -4.22 -17.49 -8.21
N LYS A 120 -4.67 -17.88 -9.41
CA LYS A 120 -5.47 -19.09 -9.60
C LYS A 120 -4.68 -20.39 -9.50
N ILE A 121 -3.40 -20.38 -9.86
CA ILE A 121 -2.54 -21.56 -9.83
C ILE A 121 -1.91 -21.75 -8.45
N PHE A 122 -1.56 -20.65 -7.78
CA PHE A 122 -0.87 -20.65 -6.48
C PHE A 122 -1.77 -20.13 -5.36
N THR A 123 -3.02 -20.59 -5.30
CA THR A 123 -4.03 -20.14 -4.32
C THR A 123 -3.64 -20.39 -2.86
N ASP A 124 -2.76 -21.35 -2.62
CA ASP A 124 -2.19 -21.69 -1.31
C ASP A 124 -1.05 -20.74 -0.88
N LYS A 125 -0.46 -19.98 -1.82
CA LYS A 125 0.67 -19.08 -1.58
C LYS A 125 0.35 -17.61 -1.83
N ILE A 126 -0.67 -17.32 -2.63
CA ILE A 126 -1.08 -15.97 -3.01
C ILE A 126 -2.45 -15.67 -2.41
N SER A 127 -2.47 -14.72 -1.47
CA SER A 127 -3.70 -14.23 -0.87
C SER A 127 -4.47 -13.31 -1.83
N ALA A 128 -5.76 -13.08 -1.54
CA ALA A 128 -6.55 -12.06 -2.24
C ALA A 128 -5.96 -10.65 -2.05
N LYS A 129 -5.32 -10.36 -0.89
CA LYS A 129 -4.59 -9.11 -0.66
C LYS A 129 -3.46 -8.97 -1.69
N ASN A 130 -2.63 -9.99 -1.86
CA ASN A 130 -1.51 -9.98 -2.79
C ASN A 130 -1.97 -9.74 -4.23
N TYR A 131 -3.05 -10.40 -4.66
CA TYR A 131 -3.64 -10.14 -5.98
C TYR A 131 -4.13 -8.70 -6.14
N ASN A 132 -4.84 -8.17 -5.13
CA ASN A 132 -5.32 -6.79 -5.16
C ASN A 132 -4.17 -5.78 -5.20
N THR A 133 -3.07 -6.03 -4.46
CA THR A 133 -1.84 -5.23 -4.53
C THR A 133 -1.33 -5.16 -5.96
N LEU A 134 -1.16 -6.31 -6.62
CA LEU A 134 -0.68 -6.36 -8.00
C LEU A 134 -1.67 -5.71 -8.98
N LYS A 135 -2.97 -5.93 -8.79
CA LYS A 135 -4.00 -5.29 -9.62
C LYS A 135 -3.90 -3.76 -9.53
N LEU A 136 -3.80 -3.22 -8.32
CA LEU A 136 -3.63 -1.79 -8.06
C LEU A 136 -2.35 -1.24 -8.69
N LEU A 137 -1.24 -1.99 -8.66
CA LEU A 137 0.00 -1.59 -9.33
C LEU A 137 -0.22 -1.35 -10.84
N GLY A 138 -0.98 -2.23 -11.49
CA GLY A 138 -1.37 -2.05 -12.90
C GLY A 138 -2.26 -0.84 -13.14
N GLU A 139 -3.19 -0.57 -12.22
CA GLU A 139 -4.06 0.61 -12.26
C GLU A 139 -3.23 1.90 -12.07
N TYR A 140 -2.34 1.96 -11.09
CA TYR A 140 -1.42 3.08 -10.86
C TYR A 140 -0.50 3.33 -12.05
N ARG A 141 0.06 2.27 -12.66
CA ARG A 141 0.85 2.39 -13.88
C ARG A 141 0.04 3.09 -14.97
N ASN A 142 -1.19 2.65 -15.23
CA ASN A 142 -2.03 3.24 -16.26
C ASN A 142 -2.34 4.70 -15.95
N THR A 143 -2.77 5.02 -14.74
CA THR A 143 -3.08 6.40 -14.34
C THR A 143 -1.85 7.30 -14.43
N LEU A 144 -0.68 6.89 -13.90
CA LEU A 144 0.58 7.65 -14.01
C LEU A 144 1.02 7.87 -15.47
N THR A 145 0.79 6.89 -16.34
CA THR A 145 1.19 6.98 -17.74
C THR A 145 0.28 7.87 -18.57
N HIS A 146 -1.03 7.87 -18.30
CA HIS A 146 -2.04 8.50 -19.16
C HIS A 146 -2.65 9.78 -18.58
N LEU A 147 -2.80 9.86 -17.25
CA LEU A 147 -3.54 10.93 -16.57
C LEU A 147 -2.63 11.77 -15.66
N GLY A 148 -1.57 11.16 -15.15
CA GLY A 148 -0.74 11.77 -14.10
C GLY A 148 -1.39 11.64 -12.71
N TYR A 149 -0.67 12.07 -11.68
CA TYR A 149 -1.21 12.26 -10.34
C TYR A 149 -0.76 13.62 -9.80
N ALA A 150 -1.66 14.31 -9.12
CA ALA A 150 -1.47 15.71 -8.72
C ALA A 150 -1.46 15.93 -7.21
N SER A 151 -1.56 14.88 -6.38
CA SER A 151 -1.66 15.02 -4.93
C SER A 151 -0.72 14.09 -4.15
N THR A 152 -0.28 14.58 -3.00
CA THR A 152 0.48 13.82 -1.98
C THR A 152 -0.26 12.57 -1.51
N PHE A 153 -1.59 12.61 -1.48
CA PHE A 153 -2.43 11.46 -1.15
C PHE A 153 -2.33 10.31 -2.15
N GLU A 154 -2.28 10.61 -3.44
CA GLU A 154 -2.07 9.57 -4.44
C GLU A 154 -0.64 9.03 -4.36
N TRP A 155 0.36 9.88 -4.05
CA TRP A 155 1.73 9.42 -3.82
C TRP A 155 1.80 8.43 -2.65
N TYR A 156 1.21 8.78 -1.50
CA TYR A 156 1.13 7.90 -0.33
C TYR A 156 0.61 6.51 -0.69
N LYS A 157 -0.52 6.43 -1.39
CA LYS A 157 -1.11 5.15 -1.82
C LYS A 157 -0.22 4.35 -2.77
N ILE A 158 0.42 5.04 -3.71
CA ILE A 158 1.34 4.40 -4.65
C ILE A 158 2.55 3.83 -3.90
N LEU A 159 3.10 4.55 -2.92
CA LEU A 159 4.26 4.10 -2.14
C LEU A 159 3.93 2.85 -1.32
N ILE A 160 2.77 2.81 -0.67
CA ILE A 160 2.29 1.60 0.01
C ILE A 160 2.20 0.43 -0.95
N ASN A 161 1.58 0.65 -2.11
CA ASN A 161 1.39 -0.42 -3.08
C ASN A 161 2.72 -0.91 -3.69
N LEU A 162 3.69 -0.02 -3.89
CA LEU A 162 5.05 -0.36 -4.27
C LEU A 162 5.74 -1.18 -3.18
N ASN A 163 5.65 -0.78 -1.91
CA ASN A 163 6.27 -1.51 -0.80
C ASN A 163 5.66 -2.92 -0.66
N ASP A 164 4.33 -3.04 -0.69
CA ASP A 164 3.64 -4.33 -0.67
C ASP A 164 4.04 -5.21 -1.87
N THR A 165 4.22 -4.61 -3.05
CA THR A 165 4.70 -5.32 -4.25
C THR A 165 6.13 -5.82 -4.06
N LEU A 166 7.04 -4.98 -3.54
CA LEU A 166 8.43 -5.34 -3.29
C LEU A 166 8.55 -6.45 -2.24
N ASN A 167 7.75 -6.40 -1.17
CA ASN A 167 7.62 -7.50 -0.21
C ASN A 167 7.16 -8.78 -0.89
N LEU A 168 6.14 -8.71 -1.75
CA LEU A 168 5.66 -9.86 -2.50
C LEU A 168 6.73 -10.43 -3.46
N ILE A 169 7.60 -9.59 -4.02
CA ILE A 169 8.76 -10.04 -4.80
C ILE A 169 9.70 -10.87 -3.93
N LEU A 170 10.06 -10.37 -2.75
CA LEU A 170 10.94 -11.08 -1.81
C LEU A 170 10.33 -12.40 -1.33
N GLU A 171 9.06 -12.39 -0.92
CA GLU A 171 8.41 -13.52 -0.25
C GLU A 171 7.92 -14.60 -1.22
N PHE A 172 7.38 -14.20 -2.37
CA PHE A 172 6.80 -15.13 -3.33
C PHE A 172 7.67 -15.31 -4.57
N TYR A 173 7.98 -14.24 -5.30
CA TYR A 173 8.56 -14.39 -6.64
C TYR A 173 9.96 -15.01 -6.61
N ILE A 174 10.85 -14.51 -5.75
CA ILE A 174 12.22 -15.04 -5.63
C ILE A 174 12.20 -16.52 -5.21
N GLY A 175 11.33 -16.89 -4.27
CA GLY A 175 11.23 -18.27 -3.78
C GLY A 175 10.59 -19.26 -4.76
N ASN A 176 9.83 -18.79 -5.75
CA ASN A 176 9.11 -19.66 -6.70
C ASN A 176 9.73 -19.67 -8.12
N ILE A 177 10.82 -18.93 -8.35
CA ILE A 177 11.59 -19.01 -9.59
C ILE A 177 12.61 -20.15 -9.50
N ASN A 178 12.62 -21.02 -10.53
CA ASN A 178 13.62 -22.08 -10.61
C ASN A 178 15.04 -21.51 -10.72
N LYS A 179 15.95 -22.00 -9.87
CA LYS A 179 17.35 -21.54 -9.78
C LYS A 179 17.44 -20.02 -9.52
N SER A 180 16.57 -19.50 -8.66
CA SER A 180 16.53 -18.08 -8.29
C SER A 180 17.89 -17.53 -7.85
N ASP A 181 18.71 -18.30 -7.13
CA ASP A 181 20.06 -17.93 -6.69
C ASP A 181 21.01 -17.51 -7.83
N ARG A 182 20.74 -17.95 -9.06
CA ARG A 182 21.53 -17.57 -10.25
C ARG A 182 21.21 -16.15 -10.72
N TYR A 183 19.99 -15.67 -10.46
CA TYR A 183 19.48 -14.41 -10.98
C TYR A 183 19.36 -13.34 -9.89
N PHE A 184 19.05 -13.75 -8.67
CA PHE A 184 18.89 -12.87 -7.52
C PHE A 184 20.12 -12.97 -6.63
N SER A 185 21.03 -12.03 -6.80
CA SER A 185 22.16 -11.85 -5.88
C SER A 185 21.70 -11.29 -4.53
N ASN A 186 22.51 -11.45 -3.48
CA ASN A 186 22.27 -10.76 -2.20
C ASN A 186 22.18 -9.24 -2.39
N LYS A 187 22.89 -8.68 -3.39
CA LYS A 187 22.84 -7.25 -3.69
C LYS A 187 21.44 -6.77 -4.07
N ILE A 188 20.71 -7.51 -4.91
CA ILE A 188 19.36 -7.09 -5.32
C ILE A 188 18.37 -7.23 -4.17
N THR A 189 18.45 -8.31 -3.39
CA THR A 189 17.56 -8.50 -2.24
C THR A 189 17.82 -7.46 -1.15
N ASP A 190 19.08 -7.14 -0.88
CA ASP A 190 19.46 -6.07 0.04
C ASP A 190 19.05 -4.69 -0.49
N SER A 191 19.11 -4.46 -1.81
CA SER A 191 18.61 -3.21 -2.42
C SER A 191 17.09 -3.05 -2.25
N ILE A 192 16.32 -4.14 -2.36
CA ILE A 192 14.87 -4.12 -2.09
C ILE A 192 14.64 -3.75 -0.61
N ARG A 193 15.32 -4.44 0.31
CA ARG A 193 15.20 -4.18 1.77
C ARG A 193 15.58 -2.75 2.13
N TYR A 194 16.69 -2.25 1.60
CA TYR A 194 17.12 -0.87 1.79
C TYR A 194 16.06 0.13 1.30
N THR A 195 15.48 -0.11 0.14
CA THR A 195 14.43 0.76 -0.43
C THR A 195 13.16 0.73 0.42
N LEU A 196 12.77 -0.45 0.91
CA LEU A 196 11.64 -0.62 1.83
C LEU A 196 11.88 0.10 3.16
N GLU A 197 13.03 -0.11 3.78
CA GLU A 197 13.41 0.56 5.03
C GLU A 197 13.39 2.08 4.88
N LYS A 198 13.90 2.58 3.76
CA LYS A 198 13.88 4.00 3.45
C LYS A 198 12.45 4.50 3.26
N SER A 199 11.66 3.86 2.40
CA SER A 199 10.27 4.25 2.15
C SER A 199 9.45 4.25 3.44
N ASN A 200 9.60 3.23 4.28
CA ASN A 200 8.87 3.12 5.55
C ASN A 200 9.19 4.25 6.54
N LYS A 201 10.37 4.87 6.48
CA LYS A 201 10.69 6.06 7.28
C LYS A 201 9.92 7.27 6.81
N GLU A 202 9.79 7.43 5.49
CA GLU A 202 9.11 8.57 4.86
C GLU A 202 7.57 8.44 4.84
N LEU A 203 7.04 7.20 4.98
CA LEU A 203 5.61 6.94 4.86
C LEU A 203 4.76 7.68 5.90
N LEU A 204 5.29 7.89 7.11
CA LEU A 204 4.58 8.64 8.15
C LEU A 204 4.38 10.10 7.73
N ASP A 205 5.45 10.76 7.34
CA ASP A 205 5.43 12.18 6.96
C ASP A 205 4.56 12.40 5.71
N LEU A 206 4.68 11.50 4.73
CA LEU A 206 3.84 11.56 3.54
C LEU A 206 2.36 11.30 3.86
N TRP A 207 2.06 10.39 4.79
CA TRP A 207 0.70 10.18 5.26
C TRP A 207 0.14 11.43 5.94
N MET A 208 0.91 12.05 6.84
CA MET A 208 0.55 13.30 7.51
C MET A 208 0.26 14.41 6.51
N ALA A 209 1.18 14.67 5.59
CA ALA A 209 1.02 15.64 4.52
C ALA A 209 -0.17 15.33 3.61
N SER A 210 -0.46 14.05 3.36
CA SER A 210 -1.61 13.66 2.52
C SER A 210 -2.97 13.84 3.20
N LYS A 211 -2.99 13.89 4.53
CA LYS A 211 -4.19 14.02 5.35
C LYS A 211 -4.31 15.37 6.01
N GLU A 212 -3.42 16.33 5.71
CA GLU A 212 -3.34 17.61 6.40
C GLU A 212 -4.69 18.31 6.54
N ILE A 213 -5.40 18.53 5.42
CA ILE A 213 -6.73 19.16 5.41
C ILE A 213 -7.74 18.38 6.26
N LEU A 214 -7.69 17.05 6.21
CA LEU A 214 -8.58 16.22 7.03
C LEU A 214 -8.24 16.35 8.51
N LEU A 215 -6.95 16.33 8.85
CA LEU A 215 -6.48 16.47 10.22
C LEU A 215 -6.79 17.86 10.78
N GLU A 216 -6.67 18.91 9.98
CA GLU A 216 -7.10 20.27 10.30
C GLU A 216 -8.61 20.31 10.59
N ASN A 217 -9.44 19.76 9.71
CA ASN A 217 -10.89 19.67 9.93
C ASN A 217 -11.24 18.87 11.20
N ILE A 218 -10.48 17.81 11.50
CA ILE A 218 -10.67 17.03 12.74
C ILE A 218 -10.32 17.90 13.95
N ASN A 219 -9.21 18.64 13.91
CA ASN A 219 -8.81 19.53 14.99
C ASN A 219 -9.82 20.65 15.20
N GLU A 220 -10.26 21.35 14.15
CA GLU A 220 -11.29 22.38 14.27
C GLU A 220 -12.56 21.86 14.94
N LYS A 221 -12.98 20.64 14.58
CA LYS A 221 -14.09 19.98 15.27
C LYS A 221 -13.75 19.69 16.72
N LEU A 222 -12.56 19.13 17.03
CA LEU A 222 -12.10 18.90 18.41
C LEU A 222 -12.10 20.19 19.25
N ASP A 223 -11.62 21.31 18.71
CA ASP A 223 -11.55 22.62 19.37
C ASP A 223 -12.95 23.10 19.75
N SER A 224 -13.87 23.07 18.78
CA SER A 224 -15.27 23.43 19.00
C SER A 224 -15.93 22.59 20.09
N TYR A 225 -15.46 21.36 20.30
CA TYR A 225 -15.95 20.49 21.35
C TYR A 225 -15.36 20.81 22.72
N PHE A 226 -14.09 21.24 22.79
CA PHE A 226 -13.43 21.57 24.06
C PHE A 226 -13.92 22.91 24.64
N ASP A 227 -14.24 23.88 23.78
CA ASP A 227 -14.73 25.22 24.18
C ASP A 227 -16.06 25.19 24.95
N ASN A 228 -16.88 24.16 24.74
CA ASN A 228 -18.25 24.15 25.23
C ASN A 228 -18.45 23.44 26.58
N SER A 229 -17.45 22.75 27.18
CA SER A 229 -17.69 21.91 28.38
C SER A 229 -16.49 21.45 29.23
N ILE A 230 -15.23 21.75 28.90
CA ILE A 230 -14.05 21.22 29.61
C ILE A 230 -13.03 22.31 29.90
N SER A 231 -12.45 22.30 31.11
CA SER A 231 -11.28 23.11 31.43
C SER A 231 -10.02 22.44 30.87
N VAL A 232 -9.57 22.90 29.70
CA VAL A 232 -8.27 22.50 29.13
C VAL A 232 -7.16 23.18 29.93
N GLU A 233 -6.17 22.41 30.37
CA GLU A 233 -5.02 22.94 31.14
C GLU A 233 -3.80 23.17 30.27
N ASP A 234 -3.51 22.23 29.37
CA ASP A 234 -2.35 22.27 28.50
C ASP A 234 -2.67 21.63 27.15
N VAL A 235 -2.11 22.22 26.11
CA VAL A 235 -2.20 21.74 24.74
C VAL A 235 -0.80 21.76 24.17
N LYS A 236 -0.36 20.59 23.72
CA LYS A 236 0.84 20.46 22.90
C LYS A 236 0.43 20.12 21.48
N GLN A 237 0.87 20.93 20.54
CA GLN A 237 0.75 20.67 19.12
C GLN A 237 2.12 20.35 18.53
N ASP A 238 2.09 19.60 17.44
CA ASP A 238 3.24 19.33 16.61
C ASP A 238 3.68 20.63 15.93
N ASN A 239 4.98 20.90 15.94
CA ASN A 239 5.51 22.17 15.43
C ASN A 239 5.54 22.24 13.90
N GLU A 240 5.53 21.09 13.22
CA GLU A 240 5.66 20.99 11.77
C GLU A 240 4.29 21.08 11.09
N TYR A 241 3.30 20.38 11.64
CA TYR A 241 1.98 20.26 11.05
C TYR A 241 0.86 20.91 11.87
N GLY A 242 1.13 21.42 13.07
CA GLY A 242 0.16 22.12 13.91
C GLY A 242 -0.93 21.23 14.50
N PHE A 243 -0.81 19.91 14.40
CA PHE A 243 -1.82 19.00 14.92
C PHE A 243 -1.62 18.67 16.40
N TYR A 244 -2.70 18.26 17.08
CA TYR A 244 -2.62 17.84 18.48
C TYR A 244 -1.62 16.71 18.68
N GLU A 245 -0.59 16.92 19.50
CA GLU A 245 0.25 15.85 20.04
C GLU A 245 -0.32 15.33 21.37
N SER A 246 -0.70 16.24 22.24
CA SER A 246 -1.34 15.90 23.50
C SER A 246 -2.22 17.01 24.02
N ILE A 247 -3.30 16.62 24.69
CA ILE A 247 -4.18 17.54 25.39
C ILE A 247 -4.30 17.07 26.83
N THR A 248 -4.05 17.97 27.78
CA THR A 248 -4.31 17.78 29.20
C THR A 248 -5.51 18.60 29.62
N PHE A 249 -6.46 17.95 30.26
CA PHE A 249 -7.72 18.57 30.64
C PHE A 249 -8.21 18.07 31.99
N LYS A 250 -8.97 18.92 32.68
CA LYS A 250 -9.54 18.61 33.99
C LYS A 250 -10.93 18.01 33.89
N TYR A 251 -11.13 16.95 34.65
CA TYR A 251 -12.43 16.31 34.84
C TYR A 251 -12.78 16.27 36.35
N ASN A 252 -13.87 16.96 36.75
CA ASN A 252 -14.40 17.03 38.13
C ASN A 252 -13.40 17.40 39.25
N GLU A 253 -12.76 18.57 39.21
CA GLU A 253 -11.84 19.14 40.26
C GLU A 253 -10.69 18.25 40.81
N GLU A 254 -10.67 16.93 40.56
CA GLU A 254 -9.86 15.93 41.28
C GLU A 254 -8.89 15.15 40.39
N SER A 255 -8.94 15.26 39.04
CA SER A 255 -8.01 14.52 38.16
C SER A 255 -7.66 15.25 36.86
N ASN A 256 -6.36 15.34 36.58
CA ASN A 256 -5.82 15.77 35.28
C ASN A 256 -5.74 14.54 34.37
N LEU A 257 -6.44 14.56 33.24
CA LEU A 257 -6.35 13.52 32.23
C LEU A 257 -5.48 13.99 31.08
N LYS A 258 -4.67 13.08 30.53
CA LYS A 258 -3.84 13.34 29.36
C LYS A 258 -4.17 12.38 28.23
N TRP A 259 -4.57 12.95 27.09
CA TRP A 259 -4.64 12.23 25.82
C TRP A 259 -3.41 12.52 25.00
N ILE A 260 -2.83 11.47 24.44
CA ILE A 260 -1.73 11.57 23.48
C ILE A 260 -2.26 11.05 22.15
N PHE A 261 -2.10 11.86 21.11
CA PHE A 261 -2.54 11.54 19.76
C PHE A 261 -1.37 10.96 18.99
N LYS A 262 -1.56 9.77 18.42
CA LYS A 262 -0.60 9.01 17.65
C LYS A 262 -1.13 8.80 16.25
N TYR A 263 -0.66 9.64 15.35
CA TYR A 263 -0.87 9.52 13.92
C TYR A 263 -0.19 8.27 13.39
N SER A 264 -0.95 7.34 12.83
CA SER A 264 -0.41 6.05 12.39
C SER A 264 -0.83 5.77 10.96
N TYR A 265 0.14 5.92 10.04
CA TYR A 265 -0.03 5.52 8.65
C TYR A 265 -0.30 4.02 8.51
N LEU A 266 0.34 3.18 9.33
CA LEU A 266 0.12 1.72 9.33
C LEU A 266 -1.35 1.38 9.54
N ASN A 267 -2.01 2.11 10.43
CA ASN A 267 -3.41 1.89 10.79
C ASN A 267 -4.38 2.78 10.00
N GLU A 268 -3.84 3.68 9.16
CA GLU A 268 -4.56 4.75 8.49
C GLU A 268 -5.53 5.48 9.44
N ALA A 269 -5.03 5.81 10.62
CA ALA A 269 -5.83 6.31 11.72
C ALA A 269 -5.06 7.25 12.66
N ILE A 270 -5.81 8.08 13.38
CA ILE A 270 -5.33 8.77 14.57
C ILE A 270 -5.63 7.86 15.76
N ILE A 271 -4.62 7.35 16.43
CA ILE A 271 -4.75 6.52 17.63
C ILE A 271 -4.62 7.42 18.84
N ILE A 272 -5.63 7.44 19.70
CA ILE A 272 -5.62 8.19 20.95
C ILE A 272 -5.19 7.21 22.05
N ILE A 273 -4.22 7.60 22.89
CA ILE A 273 -3.71 6.81 24.01
C ILE A 273 -3.70 7.61 25.33
N ASP A 274 -3.67 6.89 26.46
CA ASP A 274 -3.46 7.48 27.80
C ASP A 274 -1.97 7.62 28.15
N GLU A 275 -1.69 8.15 29.34
CA GLU A 275 -0.35 8.30 29.91
C GLU A 275 0.40 6.97 30.15
N ASN A 276 -0.32 5.84 30.16
CA ASN A 276 0.22 4.49 30.31
C ASN A 276 0.34 3.77 28.96
N ASN A 277 0.30 4.50 27.84
CA ASN A 277 0.29 3.98 26.47
C ASN A 277 -0.87 3.02 26.15
N LYS A 278 -2.00 3.11 26.85
CA LYS A 278 -3.18 2.30 26.52
C LYS A 278 -4.00 2.95 25.43
N ILE A 279 -4.32 2.19 24.38
CA ILE A 279 -5.19 2.63 23.28
C ILE A 279 -6.61 2.73 23.76
N VAL A 280 -7.14 3.94 23.71
CA VAL A 280 -8.46 4.30 24.25
C VAL A 280 -9.47 4.59 23.17
N SER A 281 -9.00 5.02 22.00
CA SER A 281 -9.83 5.26 20.84
C SER A 281 -8.95 5.40 19.60
N PHE A 282 -9.55 5.30 18.43
CA PHE A 282 -8.93 5.68 17.17
C PHE A 282 -9.95 6.28 16.20
N ILE A 283 -9.45 7.17 15.35
CA ILE A 283 -10.18 7.86 14.28
C ILE A 283 -9.68 7.28 12.97
N SER A 284 -10.49 6.46 12.29
CA SER A 284 -10.09 5.87 11.01
C SER A 284 -10.24 6.89 9.89
N LEU A 285 -9.14 7.22 9.21
CA LEU A 285 -9.04 8.33 8.27
C LEU A 285 -9.34 7.97 6.80
N ASP A 286 -9.46 6.68 6.48
CA ASP A 286 -9.63 6.17 5.11
C ASP A 286 -10.84 5.23 4.93
N ASP A 287 -11.64 5.01 5.97
CA ASP A 287 -12.79 4.08 5.97
C ASP A 287 -14.14 4.80 6.22
N GLU A 288 -15.27 4.07 6.21
CA GLU A 288 -16.70 4.45 6.36
C GLU A 288 -17.09 5.45 7.47
N ASN A 289 -16.12 5.91 8.25
CA ASN A 289 -16.25 6.76 9.43
C ASN A 289 -16.16 8.22 9.11
N LEU A 290 -15.55 8.57 7.98
CA LEU A 290 -15.55 9.91 7.47
C LEU A 290 -16.60 9.99 6.37
N LYS A 291 -17.67 10.72 6.66
CA LYS A 291 -18.65 11.10 5.65
C LYS A 291 -18.32 12.48 5.20
N TYR A 292 -18.00 12.58 3.92
CA TYR A 292 -17.81 13.85 3.25
C TYR A 292 -19.03 14.16 2.41
N LYS A 293 -19.41 15.43 2.43
CA LYS A 293 -20.17 16.02 1.36
C LYS A 293 -19.26 16.04 0.15
N LYS A 294 -19.79 15.57 -0.96
CA LYS A 294 -19.07 15.54 -2.23
C LYS A 294 -19.73 16.49 -3.22
N ASP A 295 -18.94 17.08 -4.10
CA ASP A 295 -19.45 17.87 -5.20
C ASP A 295 -20.04 16.99 -6.32
N ALA A 296 -20.44 17.61 -7.43
CA ALA A 296 -21.02 16.93 -8.58
C ALA A 296 -20.06 15.91 -9.24
N ASP A 297 -18.76 16.07 -9.03
CA ASP A 297 -17.70 15.21 -9.56
C ASP A 297 -17.21 14.18 -8.53
N ASN A 298 -17.95 14.01 -7.42
CA ASN A 298 -17.67 13.05 -6.36
C ASN A 298 -16.36 13.36 -5.60
N ILE A 299 -15.91 14.62 -5.60
CA ILE A 299 -14.74 15.11 -4.86
C ILE A 299 -15.20 15.52 -3.45
N PRO A 300 -14.57 15.02 -2.36
CA PRO A 300 -14.83 15.47 -0.99
C PRO A 300 -14.57 16.97 -0.83
N ILE A 301 -15.59 17.72 -0.41
CA ILE A 301 -15.51 19.18 -0.21
C ILE A 301 -15.65 19.59 1.25
N GLU A 302 -16.38 18.82 2.06
CA GLU A 302 -16.68 19.17 3.45
C GLU A 302 -16.86 17.89 4.27
N LEU A 303 -16.23 17.81 5.44
CA LEU A 303 -16.43 16.69 6.36
C LEU A 303 -17.76 16.85 7.10
N GLU A 304 -18.80 16.15 6.63
CA GLU A 304 -20.11 16.13 7.29
C GLU A 304 -20.01 15.49 8.67
N LYS A 305 -19.28 14.37 8.77
CA LYS A 305 -19.25 13.58 10.00
C LYS A 305 -17.99 12.76 10.11
N PHE A 306 -17.43 12.69 11.31
CA PHE A 306 -16.46 11.66 11.68
C PHE A 306 -16.98 10.81 12.84
N ASP A 307 -16.56 9.56 12.84
CA ASP A 307 -16.89 8.59 13.88
C ASP A 307 -15.63 8.13 14.61
N LEU A 308 -15.70 8.07 15.94
CA LEU A 308 -14.66 7.56 16.82
C LEU A 308 -14.93 6.09 17.16
N TYR A 309 -13.88 5.26 17.15
CA TYR A 309 -13.96 3.89 17.62
C TYR A 309 -13.29 3.70 18.96
N VAL A 310 -13.89 2.86 19.79
CA VAL A 310 -13.34 2.50 21.10
C VAL A 310 -13.12 0.99 21.16
N PRO A 311 -11.90 0.52 21.47
CA PRO A 311 -11.62 -0.91 21.57
C PRO A 311 -12.32 -1.54 22.79
N ILE A 312 -12.75 -2.80 22.67
CA ILE A 312 -13.41 -3.55 23.76
C ILE A 312 -12.46 -3.77 24.95
N LYS A 313 -11.17 -3.97 24.67
CA LYS A 313 -10.10 -4.06 25.66
C LYS A 313 -9.08 -2.98 25.33
N LEU A 314 -8.66 -2.24 26.36
CA LEU A 314 -7.51 -1.36 26.27
C LEU A 314 -6.27 -2.22 26.00
N LEU A 315 -5.52 -1.90 24.94
CA LEU A 315 -4.29 -2.58 24.56
C LEU A 315 -3.12 -1.61 24.71
N GLU A 316 -1.93 -2.13 24.97
CA GLU A 316 -0.72 -1.32 24.92
C GLU A 316 -0.42 -0.92 23.46
N TYR A 317 -0.13 0.35 23.30
CA TYR A 317 0.32 0.92 22.05
C TYR A 317 1.78 0.54 21.79
N GLU A 318 2.02 0.11 20.56
CA GLU A 318 3.28 -0.34 19.98
C GLU A 318 3.35 0.33 18.61
N GLU A 319 4.34 1.18 18.42
CA GLU A 319 4.47 2.04 17.23
C GLU A 319 4.42 1.25 15.91
N ASN A 320 5.02 0.06 15.90
CA ASN A 320 5.18 -0.77 14.71
C ASN A 320 4.12 -1.88 14.58
N LYS A 321 2.97 -1.73 15.25
CA LYS A 321 1.92 -2.74 15.27
C LYS A 321 0.72 -2.32 14.42
N LEU A 322 0.28 -3.24 13.57
CA LEU A 322 -1.00 -3.12 12.87
C LEU A 322 -2.12 -3.54 13.82
N TYR A 323 -2.98 -2.59 14.16
CA TYR A 323 -4.21 -2.80 14.90
C TYR A 323 -5.32 -3.13 13.92
N ASP A 324 -5.99 -4.25 14.14
CA ASP A 324 -7.13 -4.61 13.32
C ASP A 324 -8.30 -3.65 13.59
N ILE A 325 -8.38 -2.59 12.78
CA ILE A 325 -9.47 -1.63 12.83
C ILE A 325 -10.81 -2.25 12.48
N LYS A 326 -10.88 -3.47 11.90
CA LYS A 326 -12.11 -4.22 11.60
C LYS A 326 -12.61 -5.04 12.78
N SER A 327 -11.79 -5.28 13.80
CA SER A 327 -12.20 -5.90 15.08
C SER A 327 -13.11 -5.00 15.95
N ARG A 328 -13.93 -4.19 15.28
CA ARG A 328 -14.87 -3.21 15.84
C ARG A 328 -15.93 -3.93 16.65
N SER A 329 -16.16 -3.49 17.88
CA SER A 329 -17.44 -3.76 18.52
C SER A 329 -18.50 -2.96 17.78
N SER A 330 -19.54 -3.61 17.26
CA SER A 330 -20.71 -2.92 16.69
C SER A 330 -21.42 -2.02 17.71
N THR A 331 -21.14 -2.19 19.02
CA THR A 331 -21.76 -1.44 20.11
C THR A 331 -21.04 -0.15 20.56
N LEU A 332 -19.83 0.16 20.10
CA LEU A 332 -19.04 1.31 20.60
C LEU A 332 -18.46 2.21 19.49
N LYS A 333 -19.21 2.40 18.40
CA LYS A 333 -18.93 3.46 17.43
C LYS A 333 -19.57 4.77 17.93
N ILE A 334 -18.76 5.73 18.35
CA ILE A 334 -19.23 7.03 18.86
C ILE A 334 -19.31 8.02 17.70
N LYS A 335 -20.51 8.53 17.46
CA LYS A 335 -20.81 9.55 16.46
C LYS A 335 -20.61 10.94 17.07
N CYS A 336 -19.65 11.71 16.57
CA CYS A 336 -19.47 13.11 16.95
C CYS A 336 -20.51 13.98 16.23
N GLU A 337 -21.41 14.64 16.98
CA GLU A 337 -22.32 15.67 16.47
C GLU A 337 -21.77 17.06 16.81
N ASP A 338 -22.05 18.06 15.97
CA ASP A 338 -21.47 19.41 16.02
C ASP A 338 -21.72 20.20 17.33
N ASN A 339 -22.64 19.73 18.18
CA ASN A 339 -22.93 20.31 19.50
C ASN A 339 -22.85 19.30 20.66
N SER A 340 -22.15 18.19 20.45
CA SER A 340 -22.04 17.11 21.42
C SER A 340 -20.61 17.05 21.93
N ASN A 341 -20.37 17.20 23.24
CA ASN A 341 -19.03 17.27 23.86
C ASN A 341 -18.14 16.09 23.43
N ALA A 342 -17.46 16.03 22.26
CA ALA A 342 -16.86 14.86 21.56
C ALA A 342 -16.81 13.42 22.18
N ARG A 343 -17.86 12.64 22.47
CA ARG A 343 -19.26 12.88 22.87
C ARG A 343 -19.44 12.27 24.29
N THR A 344 -19.35 13.14 25.32
CA THR A 344 -19.21 13.07 26.80
C THR A 344 -17.93 12.42 27.44
N LEU A 345 -16.74 12.21 26.86
CA LEU A 345 -16.21 12.44 25.50
C LEU A 345 -15.83 11.12 24.80
N ILE A 346 -14.80 10.42 25.26
CA ILE A 346 -14.74 8.94 25.11
C ILE A 346 -15.57 8.30 26.25
N ASN A 347 -16.70 8.97 26.47
CA ASN A 347 -17.71 8.94 27.52
C ASN A 347 -17.31 8.56 28.96
N MET A 348 -16.47 9.43 29.56
CA MET A 348 -15.71 9.27 30.81
C MET A 348 -14.53 8.29 30.71
N TYR A 349 -13.88 8.27 29.53
CA TYR A 349 -12.62 7.57 29.23
C TYR A 349 -12.55 6.16 29.80
N LEU A 350 -13.69 5.49 29.62
CA LEU A 350 -13.99 4.15 30.10
C LEU A 350 -13.90 3.99 31.63
N LYS A 351 -14.45 4.94 32.40
CA LYS A 351 -14.74 4.94 33.85
C LYS A 351 -13.98 3.86 34.66
N ASN A 352 -12.92 4.22 35.39
CA ASN A 352 -12.22 3.39 36.41
C ASN A 352 -11.01 2.53 36.02
N CYS A 353 -10.66 2.26 34.75
CA CYS A 353 -9.50 1.39 34.42
C CYS A 353 -9.31 0.19 35.39
N LYS A 354 -10.31 -0.69 35.54
CA LYS A 354 -10.10 -2.03 36.12
C LYS A 354 -9.25 -2.88 35.20
#